data_AF-A0A956FK13-F1
#
_entry.id   AF-A0A956FK13-F1
#
_cell.length_a   1.000
_cell.length_b   1.000
_cell.length_c   1.000
_cell.angle_alpha   90.00
_cell.angle_beta   90.00
_cell.angle_gamma   90.00
#
_symmetry.space_group_name_H-M   'P 1'
#
loop_
_entity.id
_entity.type
_entity.pdbx_description
1 polymer ?
#
loop_
_entity_poly.entity_id
_entity_poly.type
_entity_poly.pdbx_seq_one_letter_code
_entity_poly.pdbx_strand_id
1 'polypeptide(L)'
;MSTQDAAIELATAPDMVTVPEAQLRPTTRGQEAAASLALYLAIVLPTMIIGHLSGMVAVVAFVTVWSFRRRRQWYRANTRLREVREALAADDVERATRVCRELLVEIPRRSLGHAIAVGSWGVVELRRGRPREAIVMLERMLATGRFEGRVGTLLEVGTTTGTLALAHAIVGELDAARRMLAKARAQLGRGREDMLFTIECYLACREDRWAEVLERFDTRWREAEPKLTVGYARVARLLEALALEHLGGDEYRRSPERFERALDRAREARRGVYDYLVVQWPEGRDFLQRHALD
;
A
#
# COMPACT_ATOMS: atom_id res chain seq x y z
N MET A 1 -43.86 51.94 -20.76
CA MET A 1 -45.00 51.71 -19.85
C MET A 1 -44.40 51.42 -18.49
N SER A 2 -44.29 52.41 -17.58
CA SER A 2 -45.40 53.03 -16.82
C SER A 2 -45.92 51.99 -15.80
N THR A 3 -46.08 52.23 -14.50
CA THR A 3 -46.14 53.44 -13.66
C THR A 3 -46.37 52.94 -12.22
N GLN A 4 -45.78 53.59 -11.21
CA GLN A 4 -46.48 54.35 -10.14
C GLN A 4 -47.43 53.61 -9.20
N ASP A 5 -47.19 53.92 -7.91
CA ASP A 5 -48.15 54.26 -6.84
C ASP A 5 -49.06 53.12 -6.32
N ALA A 6 -49.46 53.03 -5.06
CA ALA A 6 -49.64 54.01 -3.98
C ALA A 6 -49.68 53.24 -2.63
N ALA A 7 -49.14 53.78 -1.53
CA ALA A 7 -49.88 54.45 -0.42
C ALA A 7 -50.16 53.53 0.81
N ILE A 8 -49.59 53.82 1.98
CA ILE A 8 -50.08 54.62 3.15
C ILE A 8 -50.68 53.72 4.26
N GLU A 9 -50.04 53.72 5.43
CA GLU A 9 -50.65 53.73 6.79
C GLU A 9 -49.49 53.93 7.81
N LEU A 10 -49.19 55.15 8.29
CA LEU A 10 -49.79 55.85 9.44
C LEU A 10 -49.92 55.00 10.72
N ALA A 11 -48.85 54.96 11.52
CA ALA A 11 -48.90 54.67 12.95
C ALA A 11 -48.03 55.69 13.72
N THR A 12 -48.70 56.75 14.13
CA THR A 12 -48.50 57.57 15.33
C THR A 12 -47.26 57.28 16.19
N ALA A 13 -46.35 58.25 16.21
CA ALA A 13 -45.27 58.36 17.17
C ALA A 13 -45.83 58.56 18.59
N PRO A 14 -45.41 57.76 19.59
CA PRO A 14 -45.66 58.09 20.99
C PRO A 14 -44.85 59.34 21.36
N ASP A 15 -45.51 60.22 22.10
CA ASP A 15 -44.98 61.49 22.61
C ASP A 15 -43.53 61.37 23.10
N MET A 16 -42.67 62.19 22.50
CA MET A 16 -41.36 62.51 23.08
C MET A 16 -41.60 63.24 24.39
N VAL A 17 -41.65 62.48 25.48
CA VAL A 17 -41.34 62.99 26.81
C VAL A 17 -39.93 63.55 26.72
N THR A 18 -39.83 64.88 26.69
CA THR A 18 -38.60 65.62 26.87
C THR A 18 -38.08 65.31 28.27
N VAL A 19 -37.28 64.25 28.36
CA VAL A 19 -36.48 63.97 29.54
C VAL A 19 -35.61 65.21 29.73
N PRO A 20 -35.69 65.88 30.90
CA PRO A 20 -34.87 67.05 31.16
C PRO A 20 -33.41 66.67 30.94
N GLU A 21 -32.72 67.52 30.18
CA GLU A 21 -31.28 67.47 29.94
C GLU A 21 -30.58 67.69 31.29
N ALA A 22 -30.62 66.66 32.13
CA ALA A 22 -29.85 66.57 33.35
C ALA A 22 -28.41 66.55 32.88
N GLN A 23 -27.76 67.71 32.99
CA GLN A 23 -26.33 67.87 32.91
C GLN A 23 -25.69 66.91 33.91
N LEU A 24 -25.51 65.66 33.49
CA LEU A 24 -24.70 64.65 34.14
C LEU A 24 -23.26 65.13 33.98
N ARG A 25 -22.89 66.11 34.80
CA ARG A 25 -21.49 66.40 35.05
C ARG A 25 -20.89 65.07 35.50
N PRO A 26 -19.88 64.54 34.78
CA PRO A 26 -19.25 63.29 35.15
C PRO A 26 -18.79 63.44 36.60
N THR A 27 -19.37 62.67 37.50
CA THR A 27 -18.85 62.58 38.86
C THR A 27 -17.45 62.01 38.74
N THR A 28 -16.49 62.59 39.46
CA THR A 28 -15.07 62.21 39.42
C THR A 28 -14.86 60.69 39.58
N ARG A 29 -15.75 60.02 40.33
CA ARG A 29 -15.78 58.55 40.46
C ARG A 29 -16.04 57.78 39.16
N GLY A 30 -16.84 58.32 38.23
CA GLY A 30 -17.09 57.70 36.92
C GLY A 30 -15.89 57.76 35.98
N GLN A 31 -15.11 58.85 36.06
CA GLN A 31 -13.87 59.00 35.30
C GLN A 31 -12.76 58.08 35.83
N GLU A 32 -12.65 57.92 37.15
CA GLU A 32 -11.69 57.00 37.78
C GLU A 32 -11.99 55.53 37.46
N ALA A 33 -13.27 55.14 37.46
CA ALA A 33 -13.70 53.79 37.07
C ALA A 33 -13.45 53.50 35.58
N ALA A 34 -13.71 54.46 34.70
CA ALA A 34 -13.43 54.33 33.27
C ALA A 34 -11.92 54.25 32.97
N ALA A 35 -11.10 55.05 33.66
CA ALA A 35 -9.64 55.00 33.54
C ALA A 35 -9.07 53.67 34.03
N SER A 36 -9.59 53.14 35.15
CA SER A 36 -9.18 51.84 35.70
C SER A 36 -9.56 50.67 34.79
N LEU A 37 -10.76 50.70 34.19
CA LEU A 37 -11.20 49.69 33.22
C LEU A 37 -10.37 49.75 31.93
N ALA A 38 -10.07 50.95 31.42
CA ALA A 38 -9.24 51.13 30.24
C ALA A 38 -7.81 50.62 30.47
N LEU A 39 -7.23 50.89 31.65
CA LEU A 39 -5.90 50.40 32.02
C LEU A 39 -5.88 48.88 32.18
N TYR A 40 -6.92 48.29 32.79
CA TYR A 40 -7.07 46.84 32.92
C TYR A 40 -7.18 46.17 31.54
N LEU A 41 -8.01 46.70 30.64
CA LEU A 41 -8.13 46.19 29.27
C LEU A 41 -6.83 46.35 28.47
N ALA A 42 -6.10 47.45 28.66
CA ALA A 42 -4.83 47.71 27.98
C ALA A 42 -3.69 46.76 28.42
N ILE A 43 -3.78 46.12 29.59
CA ILE A 43 -2.72 45.24 30.11
C ILE A 43 -3.15 43.77 30.05
N VAL A 44 -4.38 43.45 30.46
CA VAL A 44 -4.86 42.07 30.55
C VAL A 44 -5.19 41.49 29.17
N LEU A 45 -5.76 42.29 28.27
CA LEU A 45 -6.11 41.79 26.94
C LEU A 45 -4.84 41.43 26.12
N PRO A 46 -3.79 42.28 26.05
CA PRO A 46 -2.57 41.92 25.33
C PRO A 46 -1.81 40.75 25.94
N THR A 47 -1.77 40.64 27.28
CA THR A 47 -1.08 39.51 27.94
C THR A 47 -1.79 38.18 27.69
N MET A 48 -3.13 38.14 27.68
CA MET A 48 -3.88 36.95 27.25
C MET A 48 -3.63 36.63 25.77
N ILE A 49 -3.64 37.63 24.88
CA ILE A 49 -3.38 37.42 23.44
C ILE A 49 -1.96 36.89 23.22
N ILE A 50 -0.94 37.45 23.88
CA ILE A 50 0.45 37.00 23.80
C ILE A 50 0.60 35.57 24.36
N GLY A 51 -0.08 35.25 25.46
CA GLY A 51 -0.12 33.89 26.02
C GLY A 51 -0.73 32.88 25.03
N HIS A 52 -1.85 33.22 24.38
CA HIS A 52 -2.47 32.37 23.38
C HIS A 52 -1.62 32.22 22.10
N LEU A 53 -1.03 33.32 21.60
CA LEU A 53 -0.16 33.29 20.42
C LEU A 53 1.10 32.45 20.67
N SER A 54 1.76 32.62 21.82
CA SER A 54 2.94 31.81 22.19
C SER A 54 2.60 30.32 22.34
N GLY A 55 1.45 30.00 22.94
CA GLY A 55 0.92 28.63 22.99
C GLY A 55 0.66 28.03 21.60
N MET A 56 0.00 28.77 20.70
CA MET A 56 -0.25 28.32 19.32
C MET A 56 1.07 28.10 18.55
N VAL A 57 2.04 29.01 18.68
CA VAL A 57 3.36 28.86 18.05
C VAL A 57 4.07 27.60 18.55
N ALA A 58 4.03 27.33 19.86
CA ALA A 58 4.63 26.11 20.43
C ALA A 58 3.96 24.83 19.89
N VAL A 59 2.62 24.81 19.79
CA VAL A 59 1.89 23.66 19.22
C VAL A 59 2.22 23.47 17.74
N VAL A 60 2.23 24.53 16.94
CA VAL A 60 2.59 24.46 15.51
C VAL A 60 4.04 23.99 15.34
N ALA A 61 4.97 24.51 16.13
CA ALA A 61 6.37 24.08 16.12
C ALA A 61 6.50 22.60 16.49
N PHE A 62 5.81 22.16 17.55
CA PHE A 62 5.78 20.76 17.98
C PHE A 62 5.23 19.84 16.89
N VAL A 63 4.07 20.17 16.31
CA VAL A 63 3.45 19.39 15.22
C VAL A 63 4.35 19.35 13.99
N THR A 64 5.01 20.46 13.65
CA THR A 64 5.93 20.54 12.52
C THR A 64 7.17 19.66 12.73
N VAL A 65 7.82 19.76 13.89
CA VAL A 65 8.98 18.93 14.24
C VAL A 65 8.59 17.45 14.31
N TRP A 66 7.46 17.12 14.92
CA TRP A 66 6.94 15.76 15.00
C TRP A 66 6.63 15.19 13.61
N SER A 67 5.96 15.97 12.75
CA SER A 67 5.67 15.61 11.36
C SER A 67 6.94 15.39 10.55
N PHE A 68 7.93 16.28 10.69
CA PHE A 68 9.22 16.17 9.99
C PHE A 68 10.00 14.94 10.43
N ARG A 69 10.07 14.68 11.74
CA ARG A 69 10.70 13.47 12.29
C ARG A 69 10.01 12.20 11.79
N ARG A 70 8.68 12.17 11.78
CA ARG A 70 7.89 11.03 11.28
C ARG A 70 8.09 10.80 9.78
N ARG A 71 8.11 11.87 8.97
CA ARG A 71 8.43 11.78 7.54
C ARG A 71 9.84 11.26 7.32
N ARG A 72 10.85 11.80 8.03
CA ARG A 72 12.24 11.35 7.91
C ARG A 72 12.41 9.87 8.24
N GLN A 73 11.73 9.38 9.29
CA GLN A 73 11.72 7.95 9.63
C GLN A 73 11.06 7.12 8.53
N TRP A 74 9.92 7.57 7.98
CA TRP A 74 9.26 6.89 6.86
C TRP A 74 10.13 6.85 5.61
N TYR A 75 10.81 7.95 5.25
CA TYR A 75 11.70 7.98 4.09
C TYR A 75 12.85 6.98 4.24
N ARG A 76 13.51 6.95 5.40
CA ARG A 76 14.56 5.95 5.69
C ARG A 76 14.05 4.53 5.56
N ALA A 77 12.90 4.23 6.17
CA ALA A 77 12.25 2.93 6.06
C ALA A 77 11.94 2.57 4.60
N ASN A 78 11.42 3.51 3.83
CA ASN A 78 11.06 3.28 2.43
C ASN A 78 12.29 3.07 1.54
N THR A 79 13.40 3.79 1.80
CA THR A 79 14.68 3.54 1.12
C THR A 79 15.18 2.13 1.38
N ARG A 80 15.18 1.67 2.64
CA ARG A 80 15.58 0.30 2.98
C ARG A 80 14.63 -0.75 2.41
N LEU A 81 13.32 -0.50 2.38
CA LEU A 81 12.36 -1.39 1.71
C LEU A 81 12.61 -1.47 0.21
N ARG A 82 13.03 -0.37 -0.43
CA ARG A 82 13.46 -0.40 -1.83
C ARG A 82 14.71 -1.24 -2.01
N GLU A 83 15.70 -1.15 -1.13
CA GLU A 83 16.88 -2.02 -1.15
C GLU A 83 16.51 -3.51 -1.03
N VAL A 84 15.52 -3.86 -0.20
CA VAL A 84 15.00 -5.24 -0.12
C VAL A 84 14.41 -5.67 -1.46
N ARG A 85 13.55 -4.83 -2.08
CA ARG A 85 12.93 -5.15 -3.37
C ARG A 85 13.96 -5.25 -4.49
N GLU A 86 14.96 -4.38 -4.51
CA GLU A 86 16.08 -4.43 -5.45
C GLU A 86 16.89 -5.71 -5.27
N ALA A 87 17.21 -6.10 -4.03
CA ALA A 87 17.90 -7.35 -3.75
C ALA A 87 17.07 -8.57 -4.19
N LEU A 88 15.77 -8.60 -3.91
CA LEU A 88 14.87 -9.68 -4.38
C LEU A 88 14.74 -9.72 -5.92
N ALA A 89 14.72 -8.55 -6.57
CA ALA A 89 14.70 -8.47 -8.04
C ALA A 89 16.00 -8.96 -8.67
N ALA A 90 17.13 -8.77 -7.99
CA ALA A 90 18.44 -9.29 -8.36
C ALA A 90 18.69 -10.74 -7.90
N ASP A 91 17.70 -11.39 -7.27
CA ASP A 91 17.84 -12.73 -6.68
C ASP A 91 18.96 -12.85 -5.61
N ASP A 92 19.28 -11.75 -4.93
CA ASP A 92 20.20 -11.72 -3.79
C ASP A 92 19.40 -11.88 -2.48
N VAL A 93 18.96 -13.11 -2.23
CA VAL A 93 18.09 -13.47 -1.09
C VAL A 93 18.81 -13.23 0.24
N GLU A 94 20.12 -13.42 0.30
CA GLU A 94 20.98 -13.19 1.46
C GLU A 94 21.03 -11.70 1.81
N ARG A 95 21.24 -10.83 0.82
CA ARG A 95 21.19 -9.37 1.03
C ARG A 95 19.79 -8.93 1.44
N ALA A 96 18.75 -9.42 0.78
CA ALA A 96 17.37 -9.11 1.15
C ALA A 96 17.08 -9.52 2.60
N THR A 97 17.54 -10.70 3.02
CA THR A 97 17.45 -11.20 4.40
C THR A 97 18.13 -10.26 5.40
N ARG A 98 19.38 -9.87 5.13
CA ARG A 98 20.15 -8.97 6.01
C ARG A 98 19.45 -7.63 6.18
N VAL A 99 19.07 -6.99 5.07
CA VAL A 99 18.41 -5.67 5.08
C VAL A 99 17.06 -5.73 5.79
N CYS A 100 16.23 -6.76 5.54
CA CYS A 100 14.97 -6.93 6.25
C CYS A 100 15.16 -7.10 7.76
N ARG A 101 16.17 -7.88 8.19
CA ARG A 101 16.43 -8.10 9.62
C ARG A 101 16.83 -6.81 10.32
N GLU A 102 17.74 -6.03 9.72
CA GLU A 102 18.11 -4.70 10.22
C GLU A 102 16.88 -3.80 10.33
N LEU A 103 16.06 -3.76 9.26
CA LEU A 103 14.87 -2.94 9.19
C LEU A 103 13.83 -3.25 10.27
N LEU A 104 13.61 -4.54 10.57
CA LEU A 104 12.66 -4.98 11.59
C LEU A 104 13.09 -4.58 13.01
N VAL A 105 14.39 -4.40 13.25
CA VAL A 105 14.93 -3.91 14.53
C VAL A 105 14.84 -2.39 14.62
N GLU A 106 15.16 -1.69 13.53
CA GLU A 106 15.19 -0.22 13.49
C GLU A 106 13.81 0.44 13.57
N ILE A 107 12.78 -0.18 12.98
CA ILE A 107 11.46 0.45 12.84
C ILE A 107 10.55 0.13 14.05
N PRO A 108 9.85 1.13 14.62
CA PRO A 108 8.88 0.90 15.68
C PRO A 108 7.79 -0.12 15.28
N ARG A 109 7.56 -1.13 16.12
CA ARG A 109 6.59 -2.24 15.90
C ARG A 109 5.17 -1.78 15.58
N ARG A 110 4.76 -0.61 16.09
CA ARG A 110 3.43 -0.03 15.87
C ARG A 110 3.31 0.82 14.60
N SER A 111 4.35 0.92 13.78
CA SER A 111 4.33 1.75 12.57
C SER A 111 3.84 0.98 11.34
N LEU A 112 3.37 1.71 10.33
CA LEU A 112 3.05 1.14 9.01
C LEU A 112 4.30 0.52 8.36
N GLY A 113 5.46 1.17 8.50
CA GLY A 113 6.72 0.66 7.95
C GLY A 113 7.09 -0.71 8.50
N HIS A 114 6.80 -0.96 9.78
CA HIS A 114 7.04 -2.27 10.38
C HIS A 114 6.12 -3.35 9.79
N ALA A 115 4.85 -3.03 9.55
CA ALA A 115 3.93 -3.97 8.89
C ALA A 115 4.40 -4.34 7.47
N ILE A 116 4.86 -3.36 6.69
CA ILE A 116 5.40 -3.60 5.34
C ILE A 116 6.72 -4.38 5.39
N ALA A 117 7.58 -4.09 6.38
CA ALA A 117 8.82 -4.85 6.59
C ALA A 117 8.53 -6.32 6.95
N VAL A 118 7.48 -6.59 7.75
CA VAL A 118 7.03 -7.95 8.05
C VAL A 118 6.52 -8.66 6.79
N GLY A 119 5.76 -8.00 5.93
CA GLY A 119 5.35 -8.59 4.65
C GLY A 119 6.53 -8.87 3.73
N SER A 120 7.47 -7.92 3.63
CA SER A 120 8.71 -8.08 2.87
C SER A 120 9.55 -9.26 3.39
N TRP A 121 9.58 -9.46 4.71
CA TRP A 121 10.18 -10.64 5.32
C TRP A 121 9.46 -11.93 4.91
N GLY A 122 8.13 -11.92 4.84
CA GLY A 122 7.36 -13.04 4.28
C GLY A 122 7.75 -13.38 2.84
N VAL A 123 7.95 -12.39 1.97
CA VAL A 123 8.45 -12.61 0.60
C VAL A 123 9.86 -13.21 0.60
N VAL A 124 10.74 -12.73 1.49
CA VAL A 124 12.09 -13.30 1.65
C VAL A 124 12.01 -14.76 2.09
N GLU A 125 11.20 -15.09 3.10
CA GLU A 125 11.03 -16.47 3.55
C GLU A 125 10.47 -17.37 2.45
N LEU A 126 9.55 -16.85 1.64
CA LEU A 126 9.04 -17.58 0.48
C LEU A 126 10.18 -17.93 -0.47
N ARG A 127 11.03 -16.95 -0.84
CA ARG A 127 12.18 -17.13 -1.74
C ARG A 127 13.27 -18.04 -1.17
N ARG A 128 13.32 -18.23 0.15
CA ARG A 128 14.20 -19.20 0.82
C ARG A 128 13.66 -20.63 0.81
N GLY A 129 12.53 -20.88 0.12
CA GLY A 129 11.87 -22.18 0.15
C GLY A 129 11.19 -22.48 1.48
N ARG A 130 10.82 -21.45 2.25
CA ARG A 130 10.14 -21.56 3.56
C ARG A 130 8.72 -20.99 3.48
N PRO A 131 7.83 -21.62 2.70
CA PRO A 131 6.51 -21.06 2.40
C PRO A 131 5.57 -21.03 3.61
N ARG A 132 5.73 -21.92 4.59
CA ARG A 132 4.90 -21.89 5.81
C ARG A 132 5.22 -20.68 6.68
N GLU A 133 6.51 -20.36 6.83
CA GLU A 133 6.98 -19.15 7.50
C GLU A 133 6.55 -17.90 6.74
N ALA A 134 6.58 -17.94 5.40
CA ALA A 134 6.06 -16.87 4.57
C ALA A 134 4.57 -16.58 4.83
N ILE A 135 3.72 -17.62 4.86
CA ILE A 135 2.29 -17.51 5.17
C ILE A 135 2.08 -16.74 6.47
N VAL A 136 2.72 -17.18 7.56
CA VAL A 136 2.59 -16.54 8.89
C VAL A 136 2.93 -15.05 8.85
N MET A 137 3.99 -14.69 8.13
CA MET A 137 4.45 -13.30 8.07
C MET A 137 3.55 -12.42 7.20
N LEU A 138 3.10 -12.94 6.05
CA LEU A 138 2.18 -12.24 5.15
C LEU A 138 0.81 -12.05 5.82
N GLU A 139 0.28 -13.07 6.49
CA GLU A 139 -0.94 -12.96 7.29
C GLU A 139 -0.78 -11.93 8.41
N ARG A 140 0.36 -11.93 9.11
CA ARG A 140 0.63 -10.95 10.17
C ARG A 140 0.64 -9.52 9.65
N MET A 141 1.20 -9.27 8.46
CA MET A 141 1.12 -7.95 7.83
C MET A 141 -0.34 -7.57 7.59
N LEU A 142 -1.12 -8.45 6.95
CA LEU A 142 -2.51 -8.20 6.57
C LEU A 142 -3.42 -8.01 7.80
N ALA A 143 -3.19 -8.75 8.88
CA ALA A 143 -3.95 -8.69 10.13
C ALA A 143 -3.76 -7.37 10.91
N THR A 144 -2.75 -6.56 10.57
CA THR A 144 -2.52 -5.31 11.31
C THR A 144 -3.64 -4.26 11.16
N GLY A 145 -4.47 -4.36 10.12
CA GLY A 145 -5.53 -3.36 9.81
C GLY A 145 -5.00 -1.97 9.48
N ARG A 146 -3.68 -1.75 9.48
CA ARG A 146 -3.05 -0.42 9.35
C ARG A 146 -3.13 0.20 7.96
N PHE A 147 -3.71 -0.53 7.01
CA PHE A 147 -3.81 -0.19 5.60
C PHE A 147 -5.21 0.34 5.22
N GLU A 148 -6.19 0.28 6.13
CA GLU A 148 -7.53 0.79 5.88
C GLU A 148 -7.52 2.31 5.65
N GLY A 149 -8.26 2.76 4.63
CA GLY A 149 -8.46 4.18 4.31
C GLY A 149 -7.25 4.90 3.69
N ARG A 150 -6.14 4.23 3.40
CA ARG A 150 -4.95 4.85 2.77
C ARG A 150 -4.85 4.48 1.29
N VAL A 151 -5.20 5.44 0.43
CA VAL A 151 -5.21 5.29 -1.04
C VAL A 151 -3.89 4.71 -1.59
N GLY A 152 -2.76 5.04 -0.97
CA GLY A 152 -1.44 4.56 -1.40
C GLY A 152 -1.08 3.13 -0.96
N THR A 153 -1.87 2.46 -0.11
CA THR A 153 -1.52 1.14 0.42
C THR A 153 -2.33 -0.01 -0.15
N LEU A 154 -3.40 0.27 -0.91
CA LEU A 154 -4.24 -0.77 -1.51
C LEU A 154 -3.45 -1.67 -2.47
N LEU A 155 -2.50 -1.09 -3.21
CA LEU A 155 -1.61 -1.86 -4.10
C LEU A 155 -0.71 -2.82 -3.30
N GLU A 156 -0.11 -2.35 -2.21
CA GLU A 156 0.74 -3.17 -1.35
C GLU A 156 -0.06 -4.32 -0.72
N VAL A 157 -1.28 -4.02 -0.25
CA VAL A 157 -2.18 -5.03 0.32
C VAL A 157 -2.56 -6.07 -0.74
N GLY A 158 -3.00 -5.64 -1.93
CA GLY A 158 -3.41 -6.55 -3.01
C GLY A 158 -2.26 -7.45 -3.49
N THR A 159 -1.07 -6.90 -3.70
CA THR A 159 0.12 -7.67 -4.11
C THR A 159 0.61 -8.62 -3.00
N THR A 160 0.53 -8.21 -1.74
CA THR A 160 0.84 -9.08 -0.58
C THR A 160 -0.15 -10.23 -0.48
N THR A 161 -1.45 -9.96 -0.62
CA THR A 161 -2.48 -11.01 -0.64
C THR A 161 -2.29 -11.97 -1.83
N GLY A 162 -1.87 -11.46 -2.99
CA GLY A 162 -1.48 -12.31 -4.12
C GLY A 162 -0.27 -13.19 -3.81
N THR A 163 0.74 -12.65 -3.15
CA THR A 163 1.92 -13.44 -2.73
C THR A 163 1.54 -14.49 -1.67
N LEU A 164 0.59 -14.17 -0.78
CA LEU A 164 0.03 -15.15 0.16
C LEU A 164 -0.71 -16.27 -0.57
N ALA A 165 -1.45 -15.96 -1.64
CA ALA A 165 -2.08 -16.97 -2.49
C ALA A 165 -1.04 -17.91 -3.12
N LEU A 166 0.08 -17.36 -3.62
CA LEU A 166 1.19 -18.16 -4.14
C LEU A 166 1.81 -19.06 -3.07
N ALA A 167 2.03 -18.54 -1.85
CA ALA A 167 2.59 -19.32 -0.75
C ALA A 167 1.68 -20.50 -0.36
N HIS A 168 0.36 -20.29 -0.27
CA HIS A 168 -0.61 -21.37 -0.08
C HIS A 168 -0.58 -22.38 -1.24
N ALA A 169 -0.50 -21.90 -2.49
CA ALA A 169 -0.42 -22.79 -3.65
C ALA A 169 0.82 -23.67 -3.59
N ILE A 170 1.99 -23.11 -3.23
CA ILE A 170 3.26 -23.85 -3.10
C ILE A 170 3.13 -24.99 -2.09
N VAL A 171 2.51 -24.77 -0.93
CA VAL A 171 2.29 -25.82 0.09
C VAL A 171 1.13 -26.77 -0.21
N GLY A 172 0.47 -26.64 -1.37
CA GLY A 172 -0.64 -27.51 -1.78
C GLY A 172 -2.00 -27.15 -1.20
N GLU A 173 -2.14 -26.02 -0.51
CA GLU A 173 -3.40 -25.55 0.07
C GLU A 173 -4.23 -24.78 -0.99
N LEU A 174 -4.64 -25.47 -2.06
CA LEU A 174 -5.21 -24.85 -3.26
C LEU A 174 -6.53 -24.09 -3.00
N ASP A 175 -7.37 -24.55 -2.08
CA ASP A 175 -8.58 -23.83 -1.67
C ASP A 175 -8.26 -22.48 -1.00
N ALA A 176 -7.24 -22.45 -0.14
CA ALA A 176 -6.78 -21.22 0.51
C ALA A 176 -6.15 -20.28 -0.53
N ALA A 177 -5.35 -20.82 -1.45
CA ALA A 177 -4.79 -20.06 -2.56
C ALA A 177 -5.89 -19.39 -3.40
N ARG A 178 -6.94 -20.13 -3.80
CA ARG A 178 -8.10 -19.58 -4.53
C ARG A 178 -8.79 -18.45 -3.78
N ARG A 179 -9.06 -18.63 -2.48
CA ARG A 179 -9.69 -17.59 -1.65
C ARG A 179 -8.83 -16.33 -1.59
N MET A 180 -7.52 -16.48 -1.37
CA MET A 180 -6.60 -15.35 -1.29
C MET A 180 -6.44 -14.66 -2.64
N LEU A 181 -6.39 -15.41 -3.75
CA LEU A 181 -6.32 -14.85 -5.08
C LEU A 181 -7.57 -14.02 -5.43
N ALA A 182 -8.77 -14.51 -5.10
CA ALA A 182 -10.01 -13.75 -5.27
C ALA A 182 -10.02 -12.46 -4.43
N LYS A 183 -9.54 -12.55 -3.18
CA LYS A 183 -9.37 -11.38 -2.30
C LYS A 183 -8.37 -10.37 -2.86
N ALA A 184 -7.23 -10.83 -3.38
CA ALA A 184 -6.22 -9.99 -4.00
C ALA A 184 -6.78 -9.24 -5.22
N ARG A 185 -7.55 -9.93 -6.08
CA ARG A 185 -8.21 -9.32 -7.24
C ARG A 185 -9.16 -8.19 -6.82
N ALA A 186 -10.00 -8.45 -5.81
CA ALA A 186 -10.90 -7.45 -5.27
C ALA A 186 -10.16 -6.22 -4.68
N GLN A 187 -9.00 -6.43 -4.07
CA GLN A 187 -8.18 -5.36 -3.48
C GLN A 187 -7.42 -4.54 -4.51
N LEU A 188 -6.95 -5.15 -5.60
CA LEU A 188 -6.24 -4.44 -6.68
C LEU A 188 -7.18 -3.60 -7.55
N GLY A 189 -8.41 -4.08 -7.74
CA GLY A 189 -9.41 -3.45 -8.59
C GLY A 189 -9.10 -3.56 -10.09
N ARG A 190 -10.01 -3.01 -10.90
CA ARG A 190 -9.94 -3.11 -12.37
C ARG A 190 -8.64 -2.50 -12.92
N GLY A 191 -8.08 -3.16 -13.93
CA GLY A 191 -6.88 -2.72 -14.67
C GLY A 191 -5.54 -3.11 -14.03
N ARG A 192 -5.54 -3.62 -12.79
CA ARG A 192 -4.35 -4.09 -12.07
C ARG A 192 -4.33 -5.61 -11.84
N GLU A 193 -5.36 -6.30 -12.31
CA GLU A 193 -5.52 -7.75 -12.12
C GLU A 193 -4.40 -8.55 -12.78
N ASP A 194 -3.81 -8.04 -13.86
CA ASP A 194 -2.70 -8.73 -14.54
C ASP A 194 -1.41 -8.80 -13.72
N MET A 195 -1.31 -8.03 -12.63
CA MET A 195 -0.23 -8.23 -11.65
C MET A 195 -0.33 -9.61 -10.96
N LEU A 196 -1.48 -10.29 -11.05
CA LEU A 196 -1.71 -11.64 -10.53
C LEU A 196 -1.45 -12.74 -11.57
N PHE A 197 -1.11 -12.38 -12.81
CA PHE A 197 -0.99 -13.33 -13.94
C PHE A 197 -0.11 -14.54 -13.61
N THR A 198 1.08 -14.33 -13.05
CA THR A 198 1.99 -15.42 -12.70
C THR A 198 1.40 -16.35 -11.64
N ILE A 199 0.69 -15.79 -10.66
CA ILE A 199 0.07 -16.56 -9.56
C ILE A 199 -1.10 -17.38 -10.10
N GLU A 200 -1.89 -16.81 -10.99
CA GLU A 200 -2.98 -17.49 -11.69
C GLU A 200 -2.44 -18.68 -12.49
N CYS A 201 -1.35 -18.49 -13.25
CA CYS A 201 -0.71 -19.57 -14.01
C CYS A 201 -0.16 -20.66 -13.10
N TYR A 202 0.53 -20.29 -12.02
CA TYR A 202 1.07 -21.27 -11.06
C TYR A 202 -0.06 -22.12 -10.47
N LEU A 203 -1.16 -21.49 -10.05
CA LEU A 203 -2.32 -22.19 -9.51
C LEU A 203 -2.97 -23.11 -10.54
N ALA A 204 -3.08 -22.70 -11.80
CA ALA A 204 -3.61 -23.55 -12.87
C ALA A 204 -2.73 -24.79 -13.12
N CYS A 205 -1.40 -24.65 -13.14
CA CYS A 205 -0.49 -25.79 -13.20
C CYS A 205 -0.70 -26.76 -12.01
N ARG A 206 -0.84 -26.22 -10.80
CA ARG A 206 -1.06 -27.02 -9.59
C ARG A 206 -2.43 -27.73 -9.55
N GLU A 207 -3.37 -27.29 -10.37
CA GLU A 207 -4.70 -27.87 -10.51
C GLU A 207 -4.84 -28.73 -11.78
N ASP A 208 -3.73 -29.09 -12.43
CA ASP A 208 -3.72 -29.89 -13.66
C ASP A 208 -4.43 -29.23 -14.86
N ARG A 209 -4.61 -27.89 -14.80
CA ARG A 209 -5.28 -27.08 -15.84
C ARG A 209 -4.25 -26.47 -16.80
N TRP A 210 -3.44 -27.31 -17.41
CA TRP A 210 -2.31 -26.88 -18.25
C TRP A 210 -2.72 -26.10 -19.50
N ALA A 211 -3.80 -26.51 -20.16
CA ALA A 211 -4.29 -25.83 -21.37
C ALA A 211 -4.70 -24.37 -21.09
N GLU A 212 -5.27 -24.12 -19.91
CA GLU A 212 -5.66 -22.78 -19.47
C GLU A 212 -4.45 -21.86 -19.26
N VAL A 213 -3.28 -22.41 -18.90
CA VAL A 213 -2.03 -21.64 -18.83
C VAL A 213 -1.69 -21.09 -20.21
N LEU A 214 -1.69 -21.95 -21.24
CA LEU A 214 -1.35 -21.56 -22.61
C LEU A 214 -2.37 -20.58 -23.20
N GLU A 215 -3.66 -20.81 -22.98
CA GLU A 215 -4.73 -19.89 -23.39
C GLU A 215 -4.54 -18.49 -22.78
N ARG A 216 -4.17 -18.41 -21.50
CA ARG A 216 -3.87 -17.12 -20.84
C ARG A 216 -2.64 -16.45 -21.43
N PHE A 217 -1.62 -17.20 -21.81
CA PHE A 217 -0.48 -16.63 -22.53
C PHE A 217 -0.91 -16.03 -23.86
N ASP A 218 -1.76 -16.73 -24.61
CA ASP A 218 -2.20 -16.27 -25.93
C ASP A 218 -3.10 -15.04 -25.85
N THR A 219 -3.92 -14.94 -24.80
CA THR A 219 -4.94 -13.89 -24.67
C THR A 219 -4.51 -12.68 -23.84
N ARG A 220 -3.68 -12.87 -22.80
CA ARG A 220 -3.42 -11.84 -21.77
C ARG A 220 -1.95 -11.48 -21.59
N TRP A 221 -1.01 -12.26 -22.10
CA TRP A 221 0.42 -12.04 -21.85
C TRP A 221 0.89 -10.63 -22.22
N ARG A 222 0.46 -10.13 -23.40
CA ARG A 222 0.85 -8.80 -23.90
C ARG A 222 0.48 -7.66 -22.94
N GLU A 223 -0.65 -7.78 -22.24
CA GLU A 223 -1.10 -6.78 -21.27
C GLU A 223 -0.49 -6.99 -19.89
N ALA A 224 -0.21 -8.25 -19.53
CA ALA A 224 0.35 -8.63 -18.25
C ALA A 224 1.85 -8.34 -18.13
N GLU A 225 2.65 -8.70 -19.14
CA GLU A 225 4.11 -8.58 -19.14
C GLU A 225 4.63 -7.22 -18.64
N PRO A 226 4.16 -6.05 -19.14
CA PRO A 226 4.68 -4.75 -18.69
C PRO A 226 4.30 -4.39 -17.24
N LYS A 227 3.34 -5.11 -16.63
CA LYS A 227 2.91 -4.89 -15.24
C LYS A 227 3.61 -5.83 -14.26
N LEU A 228 4.30 -6.86 -14.76
CA LEU A 228 5.05 -7.81 -13.95
C LEU A 228 6.47 -7.28 -13.69
N THR A 229 7.00 -7.61 -12.51
CA THR A 229 8.45 -7.49 -12.30
C THR A 229 9.18 -8.50 -13.19
N VAL A 230 10.44 -8.24 -13.55
CA VAL A 230 11.28 -9.16 -14.33
C VAL A 230 11.27 -10.59 -13.76
N GLY A 231 11.36 -10.73 -12.43
CA GLY A 231 11.29 -12.04 -11.77
C GLY A 231 9.96 -12.76 -12.01
N TYR A 232 8.83 -12.08 -11.80
CA TYR A 232 7.50 -12.65 -12.05
C TYR A 232 7.25 -12.99 -13.52
N ALA A 233 7.78 -12.19 -14.46
CA ALA A 233 7.70 -12.46 -15.89
C ALA A 233 8.49 -13.74 -16.25
N ARG A 234 9.68 -13.92 -15.69
CA ARG A 234 10.50 -15.13 -15.87
C ARG A 234 9.84 -16.37 -15.29
N VAL A 235 9.26 -16.27 -14.08
CA VAL A 235 8.46 -17.36 -13.50
C VAL A 235 7.26 -17.71 -14.39
N ALA A 236 6.59 -16.72 -14.98
CA ALA A 236 5.51 -16.99 -15.92
C ALA A 236 6.02 -17.79 -17.14
N ARG A 237 7.17 -17.41 -17.72
CA ARG A 237 7.78 -18.13 -18.85
C ARG A 237 8.20 -19.56 -18.49
N LEU A 238 8.70 -19.78 -17.27
CA LEU A 238 8.94 -21.12 -16.74
C LEU A 238 7.64 -21.96 -16.75
N LEU A 239 6.53 -21.39 -16.28
CA LEU A 239 5.24 -22.08 -16.23
C LEU A 239 4.66 -22.34 -17.63
N GLU A 240 4.89 -21.44 -18.59
CA GLU A 240 4.57 -21.66 -20.01
C GLU A 240 5.34 -22.88 -20.56
N ALA A 241 6.65 -22.93 -20.34
CA ALA A 241 7.48 -24.04 -20.79
C ALA A 241 7.06 -25.37 -20.14
N LEU A 242 6.77 -25.36 -18.84
CA LEU A 242 6.27 -26.52 -18.11
C LEU A 242 4.92 -27.02 -18.63
N ALA A 243 3.96 -26.12 -18.86
CA ALA A 243 2.65 -26.48 -19.40
C ALA A 243 2.74 -27.05 -20.83
N LEU A 244 3.62 -26.47 -21.64
CA LEU A 244 3.96 -26.92 -22.98
C LEU A 244 4.51 -28.36 -22.97
N GLU A 245 5.48 -28.66 -22.11
CA GLU A 245 6.02 -30.03 -21.97
C GLU A 245 4.98 -31.01 -21.44
N HIS A 246 4.16 -30.60 -20.46
CA HIS A 246 3.15 -31.48 -19.86
C HIS A 246 2.07 -31.91 -20.87
N LEU A 247 1.61 -31.01 -21.73
CA LEU A 247 0.65 -31.31 -22.80
C LEU A 247 1.27 -32.04 -24.00
N GLY A 248 2.55 -32.43 -23.88
CA GLY A 248 3.47 -32.99 -24.87
C GLY A 248 3.06 -34.26 -25.62
N GLY A 249 1.83 -34.74 -25.51
CA GLY A 249 1.34 -35.97 -26.16
C GLY A 249 1.12 -35.83 -27.68
N ASP A 250 0.31 -34.86 -28.12
CA ASP A 250 -0.16 -34.82 -29.52
C ASP A 250 -0.16 -33.43 -30.20
N GLU A 251 -0.31 -32.33 -29.45
CA GLU A 251 -0.37 -30.97 -30.04
C GLU A 251 1.01 -30.29 -30.08
N TYR A 252 1.89 -30.71 -29.16
CA TYR A 252 3.18 -30.10 -28.87
C TYR A 252 4.27 -30.34 -29.93
N ARG A 253 4.14 -31.39 -30.76
CA ARG A 253 5.00 -31.56 -31.95
C ARG A 253 4.91 -30.39 -32.94
N ARG A 254 3.94 -29.47 -32.77
CA ARG A 254 3.70 -28.32 -33.67
C ARG A 254 4.31 -26.99 -33.23
N SER A 255 4.95 -26.87 -32.06
CA SER A 255 5.56 -25.58 -31.64
C SER A 255 6.84 -25.70 -30.79
N PRO A 256 7.86 -26.45 -31.24
CA PRO A 256 9.14 -26.56 -30.53
C PRO A 256 9.80 -25.19 -30.29
N GLU A 257 9.65 -24.26 -31.22
CA GLU A 257 10.19 -22.90 -31.06
C GLU A 257 9.54 -22.11 -29.91
N ARG A 258 8.24 -22.32 -29.64
CA ARG A 258 7.55 -21.61 -28.54
C ARG A 258 8.10 -22.09 -27.20
N PHE A 259 8.29 -23.40 -27.07
CA PHE A 259 8.89 -23.97 -25.88
C PHE A 259 10.31 -23.48 -25.66
N GLU A 260 11.19 -23.59 -26.65
CA GLU A 260 12.57 -23.12 -26.52
C GLU A 260 12.63 -21.63 -26.19
N ARG A 261 11.78 -20.79 -26.82
CA ARG A 261 11.69 -19.37 -26.45
C ARG A 261 11.26 -19.17 -24.99
N ALA A 262 10.25 -19.89 -24.52
CA ALA A 262 9.81 -19.78 -23.12
C ALA A 262 10.91 -20.24 -22.15
N LEU A 263 11.59 -21.33 -22.48
CA LEU A 263 12.66 -21.90 -21.69
C LEU A 263 13.89 -21.01 -21.65
N ASP A 264 14.31 -20.44 -22.78
CA ASP A 264 15.43 -19.49 -22.86
C ASP A 264 15.19 -18.25 -22.00
N ARG A 265 13.95 -17.72 -22.01
CA ARG A 265 13.58 -16.61 -21.12
C ARG A 265 13.62 -16.99 -19.65
N ALA A 266 13.27 -18.23 -19.31
CA ALA A 266 13.41 -18.73 -17.94
C ALA A 266 14.90 -18.89 -17.55
N ARG A 267 15.77 -19.33 -18.48
CA ARG A 267 17.22 -19.49 -18.28
C ARG A 267 17.99 -18.18 -18.10
N GLU A 268 17.41 -17.03 -18.44
CA GLU A 268 18.01 -15.72 -18.14
C GLU A 268 18.11 -15.43 -16.63
N ALA A 269 17.42 -16.21 -15.79
CA ALA A 269 17.57 -16.16 -14.35
C ALA A 269 18.84 -16.88 -13.87
N ARG A 270 19.31 -16.55 -12.66
CA ARG A 270 20.34 -17.32 -11.99
C ARG A 270 19.84 -18.75 -11.73
N ARG A 271 20.74 -19.73 -11.70
CA ARG A 271 20.44 -21.08 -11.24
C ARG A 271 19.90 -21.09 -9.81
N GLY A 272 18.93 -21.96 -9.54
CA GLY A 272 18.28 -22.12 -8.23
C GLY A 272 17.22 -21.07 -7.88
N VAL A 273 17.02 -20.03 -8.71
CA VAL A 273 16.01 -18.97 -8.48
C VAL A 273 14.61 -19.55 -8.30
N TYR A 274 14.32 -20.67 -8.96
CA TYR A 274 12.99 -21.27 -9.02
C TYR A 274 12.74 -22.35 -7.96
N ASP A 275 13.76 -22.74 -7.19
CA ASP A 275 13.66 -23.85 -6.23
C ASP A 275 12.52 -23.69 -5.23
N TYR A 276 12.26 -22.44 -4.83
CA TYR A 276 11.19 -22.13 -3.89
C TYR A 276 9.79 -22.45 -4.43
N LEU A 277 9.60 -22.48 -5.75
CA LEU A 277 8.33 -22.82 -6.40
C LEU A 277 8.04 -24.32 -6.37
N VAL A 278 9.07 -25.15 -6.19
CA VAL A 278 9.00 -26.61 -6.34
C VAL A 278 9.32 -27.36 -5.05
N VAL A 279 9.26 -26.68 -3.89
CA VAL A 279 9.53 -27.28 -2.56
C VAL A 279 8.64 -28.50 -2.31
N GLN A 280 7.37 -28.44 -2.71
CA GLN A 280 6.37 -29.51 -2.57
C GLN A 280 5.72 -29.88 -3.91
N TRP A 281 6.50 -29.82 -4.99
CA TRP A 281 6.01 -30.13 -6.33
C TRP A 281 7.03 -30.97 -7.09
N PRO A 282 6.99 -32.30 -6.93
CA PRO A 282 7.97 -33.21 -7.53
C PRO A 282 8.09 -33.04 -9.05
N GLU A 283 6.96 -32.94 -9.75
CA GLU A 283 6.93 -32.79 -11.21
C GLU A 283 7.61 -31.50 -11.66
N GLY A 284 7.38 -30.40 -10.93
CA GLY A 284 8.07 -29.14 -11.16
C GLY A 284 9.57 -29.25 -10.90
N ARG A 285 9.99 -29.97 -9.85
CA ARG A 285 11.40 -30.20 -9.54
C ARG A 285 12.10 -31.00 -10.63
N ASP A 286 11.48 -32.08 -11.08
CA ASP A 286 12.02 -32.92 -12.14
C ASP A 286 12.19 -32.12 -13.44
N PHE A 287 11.25 -31.22 -13.74
CA PHE A 287 11.37 -30.29 -14.86
C PHE A 287 12.58 -29.35 -14.71
N LEU A 288 12.76 -28.73 -13.54
CA LEU A 288 13.91 -27.84 -13.30
C LEU A 288 15.25 -28.58 -13.51
N GLN A 289 15.35 -29.81 -13.01
CA GLN A 289 16.55 -30.64 -13.14
C GLN A 289 16.83 -31.04 -14.59
N ARG A 290 15.82 -31.49 -15.34
CA ARG A 290 15.98 -31.87 -16.76
C ARG A 290 16.50 -30.71 -17.61
N HIS A 291 16.13 -29.48 -17.25
CA HIS A 291 16.47 -28.28 -18.02
C HIS A 291 17.59 -27.43 -17.41
N ALA A 292 18.25 -27.92 -16.36
CA ALA A 292 19.36 -27.28 -15.64
C ALA A 292 19.03 -25.87 -15.13
N LEU A 293 17.85 -25.73 -14.53
CA LEU A 293 17.30 -24.49 -13.95
C LEU A 293 17.39 -24.45 -12.41
N ASP A 294 17.77 -25.56 -11.77
CA ASP A 294 18.10 -25.65 -10.35
C ASP A 294 19.53 -25.16 -10.04
#